data_AF-A0A444JEV7-F1
#
_entry.id   AF-A0A444JEV7-F1
#
_cell.length_a   1.000
_cell.length_b   1.000
_cell.length_c   1.000
_cell.angle_alpha   90.00
_cell.angle_beta   90.00
_cell.angle_gamma   90.00
#
_symmetry.space_group_name_H-M   'P 1'
#
loop_
_entity.id
_entity.type
_entity.pdbx_description
1 polymer ?
#
loop_
_entity_poly.entity_id
_entity_poly.type
_entity_poly.pdbx_seq_one_letter_code
_entity_poly.pdbx_strand_id
1 'polypeptide(L)'
;MKTQRIAVLLVSLFLVSCAPVRTGKNKAISTRAVGHDLEVSLRGDAAESPLFLLVKKEMNRYDREQVNHVFERGLSGRTSSWTNPDRGNQYRITPLPALQTIGRSVCRKAKMEAMLNGSDQLVTINTKACRAKNGRWRISEEKQDVFR
;
A
#
# COMPACT_ATOMS: atom_id res chain seq x y z
N MET A 1 -76.79 24.79 1.41
CA MET A 1 -76.67 23.54 0.62
C MET A 1 -75.97 23.90 -0.69
N LYS A 2 -74.64 23.68 -0.80
CA LYS A 2 -73.98 22.67 -1.69
C LYS A 2 -74.53 22.71 -3.12
N THR A 3 -73.76 22.96 -4.19
CA THR A 3 -72.54 22.22 -4.59
C THR A 3 -71.80 22.97 -5.72
N GLN A 4 -70.46 22.92 -5.72
CA GLN A 4 -69.55 23.50 -6.73
C GLN A 4 -69.65 22.81 -8.10
N ARG A 5 -69.28 23.52 -9.18
CA ARG A 5 -68.62 22.89 -10.34
C ARG A 5 -67.31 23.61 -10.63
N ILE A 6 -66.27 22.80 -10.53
CA ILE A 6 -64.85 23.14 -10.49
C ILE A 6 -64.37 23.39 -11.92
N ALA A 7 -63.77 24.56 -12.16
CA ALA A 7 -62.99 24.81 -13.36
C ALA A 7 -61.69 24.00 -13.25
N VAL A 8 -61.54 22.97 -14.10
CA VAL A 8 -60.29 22.21 -14.21
C VAL A 8 -59.32 23.04 -15.06
N LEU A 9 -58.54 23.87 -14.38
CA LEU A 9 -57.36 24.51 -14.94
C LEU A 9 -56.30 23.43 -15.20
N LEU A 10 -55.96 23.24 -16.48
CA LEU A 10 -54.80 22.49 -16.95
C LEU A 10 -53.53 23.13 -16.35
N VAL A 11 -53.06 22.61 -15.22
CA VAL A 11 -51.75 22.94 -14.67
C VAL A 11 -50.71 22.12 -15.44
N SER A 12 -50.10 22.77 -16.42
CA SER A 12 -48.91 22.29 -17.11
C SER A 12 -47.75 22.11 -16.11
N LEU A 13 -47.48 20.86 -15.73
CA LEU A 13 -46.29 20.45 -14.99
C LEU A 13 -45.06 20.59 -15.91
N PHE A 14 -44.44 21.77 -15.93
CA PHE A 14 -43.07 21.90 -16.42
C PHE A 14 -42.14 21.32 -15.36
N LEU A 15 -41.71 20.07 -15.54
CA LEU A 15 -40.60 19.48 -14.80
C LEU A 15 -39.31 20.19 -15.21
N VAL A 16 -39.00 21.30 -14.55
CA VAL A 16 -37.67 21.93 -14.62
C VAL A 16 -36.69 21.01 -13.89
N SER A 17 -36.06 20.12 -14.66
CA SER A 17 -34.94 19.31 -14.22
C SER A 17 -33.70 20.18 -14.09
N CYS A 18 -33.44 20.70 -12.88
CA CYS A 18 -32.12 21.23 -12.53
C CYS A 18 -31.29 20.10 -11.91
N ALA A 19 -30.70 19.26 -12.75
CA ALA A 19 -29.60 18.40 -12.31
C ALA A 19 -28.36 19.29 -12.07
N PRO A 20 -27.72 19.26 -10.89
CA PRO A 20 -26.45 19.96 -10.71
C PRO A 20 -25.39 19.30 -11.58
N VAL A 21 -24.83 20.05 -12.53
CA VAL A 21 -23.60 19.68 -13.22
C VAL A 21 -22.51 19.54 -12.15
N ARG A 22 -22.18 18.30 -11.80
CA ARG A 22 -20.96 18.00 -11.05
C ARG A 22 -19.80 18.33 -11.98
N THR A 23 -19.28 19.54 -11.86
CA THR A 23 -17.96 19.89 -12.39
C THR A 23 -16.96 18.96 -11.70
N GLY A 24 -16.58 17.90 -12.41
CA GLY A 24 -15.49 17.04 -11.99
C GLY A 24 -14.27 17.92 -11.82
N LYS A 25 -13.91 18.19 -10.57
CA LYS A 25 -12.62 18.76 -10.20
C LYS A 25 -11.55 17.71 -10.51
N ASN A 26 -11.31 17.42 -11.78
CA ASN A 26 -10.11 16.74 -12.25
C ASN A 26 -9.00 17.78 -12.41
N LYS A 27 -8.77 18.58 -11.36
CA LYS A 27 -7.46 19.14 -11.07
C LYS A 27 -6.86 18.35 -9.92
N ALA A 28 -6.64 17.07 -10.18
CA ALA A 28 -5.38 16.49 -9.80
C ALA A 28 -4.59 16.40 -11.10
N ILE A 29 -3.78 17.42 -11.38
CA ILE A 29 -2.48 17.11 -11.97
C ILE A 29 -1.86 16.22 -10.90
N SER A 30 -2.10 14.91 -11.03
CA SER A 30 -1.19 13.94 -10.47
C SER A 30 0.09 14.20 -11.24
N THR A 31 0.92 15.08 -10.71
CA THR A 31 2.36 14.92 -10.86
C THR A 31 2.58 13.50 -10.38
N ARG A 32 2.57 12.58 -11.34
CA ARG A 32 2.93 11.20 -11.17
C ARG A 32 4.35 11.29 -10.65
N ALA A 33 4.50 11.20 -9.33
CA ALA A 33 5.80 11.02 -8.74
C ALA A 33 6.37 9.80 -9.46
N VAL A 34 7.39 10.04 -10.28
CA VAL A 34 8.21 8.98 -10.83
C VAL A 34 8.86 8.35 -9.61
N GLY A 35 8.39 7.18 -9.20
CA GLY A 35 8.93 6.52 -8.03
C GLY A 35 8.19 5.25 -7.67
N HIS A 36 8.90 4.14 -7.70
CA HIS A 36 8.47 2.83 -7.29
C HIS A 36 8.24 2.81 -5.77
N ASP A 37 7.11 3.29 -5.29
CA ASP A 37 6.83 3.21 -3.85
C ASP A 37 6.46 1.77 -3.46
N LEU A 38 7.12 1.30 -2.40
CA LEU A 38 6.78 0.06 -1.71
C LEU A 38 5.40 0.22 -1.05
N GLU A 39 4.46 -0.65 -1.40
CA GLU A 39 3.12 -0.64 -0.83
C GLU A 39 3.06 -1.65 0.32
N VAL A 40 2.68 -1.20 1.52
CA VAL A 40 2.51 -2.08 2.67
C VAL A 40 1.05 -2.55 2.71
N SER A 41 0.84 -3.85 2.58
CA SER A 41 -0.46 -4.51 2.66
C SER A 41 -0.56 -5.20 4.02
N LEU A 42 -1.50 -4.75 4.85
CA LEU A 42 -1.72 -5.33 6.17
C LEU A 42 -3.16 -5.83 6.28
N ARG A 43 -3.33 -6.93 7.01
CA ARG A 43 -4.64 -7.52 7.31
C ARG A 43 -4.90 -7.33 8.82
N GLY A 44 -5.97 -6.63 9.20
CA GLY A 44 -6.35 -6.37 10.60
C GLY A 44 -5.94 -4.98 11.10
N ASP A 45 -5.74 -4.82 12.42
CA ASP A 45 -5.29 -3.60 13.11
C ASP A 45 -3.84 -3.24 12.74
N ALA A 46 -3.68 -2.83 11.50
CA ALA A 46 -2.42 -2.57 10.80
C ALA A 46 -1.51 -1.54 11.48
N ALA A 47 -2.06 -0.67 12.34
CA ALA A 47 -1.31 0.42 12.97
C ALA A 47 -0.20 -0.09 13.90
N GLU A 48 -0.34 -1.29 14.47
CA GLU A 48 0.61 -1.86 15.43
C GLU A 48 1.60 -2.84 14.80
N SER A 49 1.49 -3.13 13.50
CA SER A 49 2.41 -4.02 12.80
C SER A 49 3.84 -3.44 12.82
N PRO A 50 4.85 -4.19 13.30
CA PRO A 50 6.25 -3.78 13.21
C PRO A 50 6.66 -3.39 11.79
N LEU A 51 6.20 -4.13 10.78
CA LEU A 51 6.45 -3.79 9.37
C LEU A 51 5.81 -2.47 8.97
N PHE A 52 4.57 -2.22 9.41
CA PHE A 52 3.90 -0.94 9.14
C PHE A 52 4.70 0.22 9.69
N LEU A 53 5.03 0.15 10.98
CA LEU A 53 5.75 1.19 11.69
C LEU A 53 7.12 1.42 11.05
N LEU A 54 7.84 0.33 10.74
CA LEU A 54 9.14 0.41 10.09
C LEU A 54 9.06 1.10 8.72
N VAL A 55 8.13 0.68 7.85
CA VAL A 55 8.05 1.24 6.48
C VAL A 55 7.47 2.65 6.46
N LYS A 56 6.54 2.98 7.35
CA LYS A 56 5.83 4.27 7.34
C LYS A 56 6.51 5.36 8.19
N LYS A 57 7.10 4.99 9.32
CA LYS A 57 7.71 5.96 10.26
C LYS A 57 9.22 6.04 10.10
N GLU A 58 9.88 4.89 9.91
CA GLU A 58 11.34 4.82 9.94
C GLU A 58 11.99 4.95 8.57
N MET A 59 11.42 4.28 7.55
CA MET A 59 11.99 4.26 6.20
C MET A 59 11.70 5.56 5.44
N ASN A 60 12.75 6.14 4.85
CA ASN A 60 12.60 7.21 3.87
C ASN A 60 12.43 6.62 2.45
N ARG A 61 12.46 7.48 1.42
CA ARG A 61 12.34 7.04 0.02
C ARG A 61 13.49 6.11 -0.39
N TYR A 62 14.72 6.45 0.00
CA TYR A 62 15.91 5.65 -0.31
C TYR A 62 15.78 4.23 0.24
N ASP A 63 15.37 4.07 1.50
CA ASP A 63 15.17 2.74 2.10
C ASP A 63 14.13 1.92 1.34
N ARG A 64 13.00 2.52 0.99
CA ARG A 64 11.94 1.83 0.23
C ARG A 64 12.41 1.40 -1.16
N GLU A 65 13.27 2.19 -1.80
CA GLU A 65 13.91 1.84 -3.06
C GLU A 65 14.89 0.66 -2.91
N GLN A 66 15.69 0.63 -1.83
CA GLN A 66 16.54 -0.52 -1.51
C GLN A 66 15.72 -1.79 -1.27
N VAL A 67 14.63 -1.71 -0.49
CA VAL A 67 13.72 -2.84 -0.27
C VAL A 67 13.15 -3.35 -1.60
N ASN A 68 12.69 -2.45 -2.46
CA ASN A 68 12.20 -2.81 -3.80
C ASN A 68 13.29 -3.48 -4.64
N HIS A 69 14.53 -2.99 -4.59
CA HIS A 69 15.65 -3.61 -5.28
C HIS A 69 15.87 -5.06 -4.82
N VAL A 70 15.80 -5.32 -3.52
CA VAL A 70 15.97 -6.68 -2.97
C VAL A 70 14.90 -7.63 -3.50
N PHE A 71 13.63 -7.22 -3.52
CA PHE A 71 12.58 -8.07 -4.05
C PHE A 71 12.64 -8.23 -5.58
N GLU A 72 13.04 -7.19 -6.30
CA GLU A 72 13.16 -7.21 -7.76
C GLU A 72 14.33 -8.06 -8.26
N ARG A 73 15.52 -7.86 -7.67
CA ARG A 73 16.80 -8.36 -8.22
C ARG A 73 17.70 -9.04 -7.20
N GLY A 74 17.35 -8.98 -5.92
CA GLY A 74 18.13 -9.63 -4.87
C GLY A 74 18.24 -11.13 -5.11
N LEU A 75 19.46 -11.67 -4.97
CA LEU A 75 19.73 -13.08 -5.12
C LEU A 75 19.18 -13.86 -3.94
N SER A 76 18.47 -14.94 -4.20
CA SER A 76 17.90 -15.77 -3.15
C SER A 76 18.98 -16.33 -2.22
N GLY A 77 18.72 -16.26 -0.91
CA GLY A 77 19.66 -16.69 0.13
C GLY A 77 20.82 -15.72 0.41
N ARG A 78 21.00 -14.66 -0.39
CA ARG A 78 22.05 -13.65 -0.17
C ARG A 78 21.48 -12.41 0.50
N THR A 79 22.06 -12.04 1.63
CA THR A 79 21.67 -10.83 2.36
C THR A 79 22.14 -9.58 1.63
N SER A 80 21.21 -8.66 1.37
CA SER A 80 21.53 -7.26 1.05
C SER A 80 21.47 -6.43 2.32
N SER A 81 22.39 -5.49 2.48
CA SER A 81 22.44 -4.61 3.65
C SER A 81 22.80 -3.19 3.27
N TRP A 82 22.26 -2.22 4.00
CA TRP A 82 22.62 -0.83 3.86
C TRP A 82 22.42 -0.08 5.18
N THR A 83 23.13 1.05 5.30
CA THR A 83 22.88 2.06 6.32
C THR A 83 22.25 3.26 5.63
N ASN A 84 21.16 3.77 6.18
CA ASN A 84 20.56 5.01 5.72
C ASN A 84 21.46 6.19 6.16
N PRO A 85 22.02 6.98 5.22
CA PRO A 85 22.91 8.09 5.58
C PRO A 85 22.20 9.25 6.28
N ASP A 86 20.89 9.42 6.05
CA ASP A 86 20.11 10.54 6.61
C ASP A 86 19.65 10.25 8.03
N ARG A 87 19.38 8.97 8.35
CA ARG A 87 18.79 8.56 9.63
C ARG A 87 19.70 7.70 10.50
N GLY A 88 20.75 7.10 9.93
CA GLY A 88 21.63 6.16 10.62
C GLY A 88 21.06 4.75 10.80
N ASN A 89 19.80 4.50 10.42
CA ASN A 89 19.16 3.18 10.51
C ASN A 89 19.89 2.16 9.62
N GLN A 90 20.08 0.95 10.12
CA GLN A 90 20.74 -0.14 9.39
C GLN A 90 19.73 -1.23 9.08
N TYR A 91 19.76 -1.73 7.84
CA TYR A 91 18.83 -2.74 7.37
C TYR A 91 19.57 -3.91 6.74
N ARG A 92 19.01 -5.11 6.92
CA ARG A 92 19.48 -6.35 6.26
C ARG A 92 18.26 -7.12 5.77
N ILE A 93 18.27 -7.54 4.51
CA ILE A 93 17.17 -8.31 3.94
C ILE A 93 17.73 -9.53 3.21
N THR A 94 17.23 -10.70 3.57
CA THR A 94 17.60 -11.96 2.93
C THR A 94 16.37 -12.54 2.23
N PRO A 95 16.27 -12.42 0.89
CA PRO A 95 15.13 -12.93 0.14
C PRO A 95 15.24 -14.44 -0.06
N LEU A 96 14.10 -15.11 -0.10
CA LEU A 96 13.97 -16.52 -0.46
C LEU A 96 13.69 -16.68 -1.97
N PRO A 97 13.74 -17.90 -2.52
CA PRO A 97 13.30 -18.18 -3.89
C PRO A 97 11.90 -17.62 -4.19
N ALA A 98 11.71 -17.16 -5.42
CA ALA A 98 10.42 -16.66 -5.84
C ALA A 98 9.40 -17.80 -5.97
N LEU A 99 8.18 -17.52 -5.51
CA LEU A 99 7.03 -18.40 -5.55
C LEU A 99 6.08 -17.86 -6.63
N GLN A 100 5.70 -18.70 -7.59
CA GLN A 100 4.58 -18.38 -8.45
C GLN A 100 3.29 -18.75 -7.73
N THR A 101 2.42 -17.76 -7.51
CA THR A 101 1.09 -18.02 -6.93
C THR A 101 0.04 -18.27 -8.01
N ILE A 102 -1.01 -19.02 -7.66
CA ILE A 102 -2.19 -19.24 -8.49
C ILE A 102 -2.74 -17.88 -8.93
N GLY A 103 -2.69 -17.58 -10.24
CA GLY A 103 -3.05 -16.27 -10.79
C GLY A 103 -1.90 -15.43 -11.40
N ARG A 104 -0.68 -15.98 -11.52
CA ARG A 104 0.50 -15.40 -12.22
C ARG A 104 1.20 -14.21 -11.52
N SER A 105 0.85 -13.86 -10.28
CA SER A 105 1.68 -12.93 -9.51
C SER A 105 2.91 -13.64 -8.94
N VAL A 106 4.08 -13.02 -9.07
CA VAL A 106 5.32 -13.47 -8.42
C VAL A 106 5.30 -12.97 -6.99
N CYS A 107 5.49 -13.88 -6.02
CA CYS A 107 5.71 -13.51 -4.63
C CYS A 107 7.11 -13.95 -4.19
N ARG A 108 7.69 -13.23 -3.24
CA ARG A 108 8.96 -13.58 -2.59
C ARG A 108 8.82 -13.38 -1.09
N LYS A 109 9.31 -14.34 -0.33
CA LYS A 109 9.45 -14.20 1.12
C LYS A 109 10.83 -13.63 1.43
N ALA A 110 11.00 -12.96 2.56
CA ALA A 110 12.29 -12.49 3.03
C ALA A 110 12.30 -12.33 4.55
N LYS A 111 13.46 -12.58 5.16
CA LYS A 111 13.74 -12.12 6.52
C LYS A 111 14.29 -10.69 6.43
N MET A 112 13.65 -9.74 7.09
CA MET A 112 14.07 -8.35 7.21
C MET A 112 14.53 -8.09 8.63
N GLU A 113 15.70 -7.49 8.78
CA GLU A 113 16.27 -7.09 10.06
C GLU A 113 16.55 -5.59 10.00
N ALA A 114 16.23 -4.86 11.06
CA ALA A 114 16.45 -3.42 11.16
C ALA A 114 17.00 -3.06 12.54
N MET A 115 18.06 -2.27 12.56
CA MET A 115 18.62 -1.65 13.77
C MET A 115 18.41 -0.15 13.63
N LEU A 116 17.55 0.40 14.47
CA LEU A 116 17.18 1.81 14.43
C LEU A 116 18.23 2.64 15.15
N ASN A 117 18.55 3.81 14.61
CA ASN A 117 19.52 4.69 15.22
C ASN A 117 19.08 5.11 16.63
N GLY A 118 19.99 5.01 17.60
CA GLY A 118 19.69 5.24 19.02
C GLY A 118 18.95 4.08 19.72
N SER A 119 18.78 2.93 19.06
CA SER A 119 18.25 1.70 19.66
C SER A 119 19.28 0.58 19.58
N ASP A 120 19.49 -0.12 20.70
CA ASP A 120 20.31 -1.33 20.76
C ASP A 120 19.52 -2.60 20.36
N GLN A 121 18.24 -2.46 20.01
CA GLN A 121 17.38 -3.59 19.67
C GLN A 121 17.35 -3.85 18.16
N LEU A 122 17.62 -5.10 17.78
CA LEU A 122 17.43 -5.60 16.43
C LEU A 122 15.98 -6.05 16.21
N VAL A 123 15.27 -5.38 15.32
CA VAL A 123 13.92 -5.76 14.91
C VAL A 123 14.01 -6.77 13.78
N THR A 124 13.42 -7.96 13.95
CA THR A 124 13.38 -9.01 12.91
C THR A 124 11.95 -9.29 12.49
N ILE A 125 11.68 -9.23 11.18
CA ILE A 125 10.35 -9.36 10.59
C ILE A 125 10.42 -10.37 9.43
N ASN A 126 9.60 -11.40 9.48
CA ASN A 126 9.36 -12.26 8.32
C ASN A 126 8.35 -11.57 7.40
N THR A 127 8.70 -11.44 6.13
CA THR A 127 7.92 -10.67 5.17
C THR A 127 7.59 -11.51 3.95
N LYS A 128 6.44 -11.20 3.33
CA LYS A 128 6.07 -11.67 2.00
C LYS A 128 5.76 -10.46 1.13
N ALA A 129 6.44 -10.35 0.00
CA ALA A 129 6.15 -9.35 -1.01
C ALA A 129 5.56 -10.03 -2.24
N CYS A 130 4.41 -9.55 -2.72
CA CYS A 130 3.79 -10.02 -3.96
C CYS A 130 3.73 -8.90 -4.99
N ARG A 131 4.16 -9.20 -6.22
CA ARG A 131 4.16 -8.25 -7.33
C ARG A 131 2.74 -8.06 -7.85
N ALA A 132 2.25 -6.83 -7.75
CA ALA A 132 0.96 -6.43 -8.25
C ALA A 132 0.98 -6.28 -9.78
N LYS A 133 -0.20 -6.29 -10.41
CA LYS A 133 -0.35 -6.12 -11.88
C LYS A 133 0.26 -4.80 -12.40
N ASN A 134 0.33 -3.77 -11.55
CA ASN A 134 0.93 -2.48 -11.88
C ASN A 134 2.47 -2.45 -11.69
N GLY A 135 3.10 -3.60 -11.41
CA GLY A 135 4.55 -3.73 -11.22
C GLY A 135 5.07 -3.32 -9.84
N ARG A 136 4.21 -2.88 -8.91
CA ARG A 136 4.64 -2.56 -7.54
C ARG A 136 4.68 -3.80 -6.65
N TRP A 137 5.59 -3.82 -5.70
CA TRP A 137 5.61 -4.82 -4.63
C TRP A 137 4.63 -4.42 -3.53
N ARG A 138 3.74 -5.35 -3.17
CA ARG A 138 2.92 -5.28 -1.95
C ARG A 138 3.54 -6.16 -0.88
N ILE A 139 4.09 -5.55 0.15
CA ILE A 139 4.75 -6.24 1.26
C ILE A 139 3.80 -6.40 2.44
N SER A 140 3.79 -7.58 3.04
CA SER A 140 3.04 -7.88 4.25
C SER A 140 3.92 -8.66 5.22
N GLU A 141 3.55 -8.65 6.49
CA GLU A 141 4.12 -9.59 7.45
C GLU A 141 3.69 -11.00 7.09
N GLU A 142 4.64 -11.92 7.19
CA GLU A 142 4.36 -13.34 7.23
C GLU A 142 4.16 -13.71 8.70
N LYS A 143 2.89 -13.80 9.11
CA LYS A 143 2.57 -14.41 10.40
C LYS A 143 3.10 -15.84 10.35
N GLN A 144 3.89 -16.24 11.34
CA GLN A 144 4.07 -17.66 11.59
C GLN A 144 2.67 -18.23 11.75
N ASP A 145 2.28 -19.17 10.89
CA ASP A 145 1.10 -19.98 11.18
C ASP A 145 1.43 -20.70 12.50
N VAL A 146 0.89 -20.17 13.60
CA VAL A 146 0.84 -20.88 14.89
C VAL A 146 -0.20 -21.99 14.69
N PHE A 147 0.23 -23.05 14.02
CA PHE A 147 -0.44 -24.34 13.99
C PHE A 147 0.63 -25.41 14.12
N ARG A 148 1.10 -25.59 15.35
CA ARG A 148 1.19 -26.91 15.98
C ARG A 148 1.19 -26.77 17.49
#